data_AF-A0A8T4QCC7-F1
#
_entry.id   AF-A0A8T4QCC7-F1
#
_cell.length_a   1.000
_cell.length_b   1.000
_cell.length_c   1.000
_cell.angle_alpha   90.00
_cell.angle_beta   90.00
_cell.angle_gamma   90.00
#
_symmetry.space_group_name_H-M   'P 1'
#
loop_
_entity.id
_entity.type
_entity.pdbx_description
1 polymer ?
#
loop_
_entity_poly.entity_id
_entity_poly.type
_entity_poly.pdbx_seq_one_letter_code
_entity_poly.pdbx_strand_id
1 'polypeptide(L)' 'MMIKQKFIKICPKCGSIDLPIRTSLVEMLMPTPEKCRKCNYTGLFPEIEINEIGEFRKEIKKV' A
#
# COMPACT_ATOMS: atom_id res chain seq x y z
N MET A 1 -15.57 -22.64 2.44
CA MET A 1 -15.06 -21.68 1.43
C MET A 1 -13.69 -21.21 1.89
N MET A 2 -12.61 -21.56 1.19
CA MET A 2 -11.27 -21.03 1.48
C MET A 2 -11.19 -19.61 0.94
N ILE A 3 -11.35 -18.62 1.82
CA ILE A 3 -11.13 -17.21 1.49
C ILE A 3 -9.62 -17.09 1.22
N LYS A 4 -9.24 -16.98 -0.06
CA LYS A 4 -7.84 -16.67 -0.41
C LYS A 4 -7.51 -15.33 0.25
N GLN A 5 -6.68 -15.34 1.29
CA GLN A 5 -6.18 -14.13 1.92
C GLN A 5 -5.44 -13.32 0.85
N LYS A 6 -6.03 -12.20 0.44
CA LYS A 6 -5.41 -11.27 -0.51
C LYS A 6 -4.73 -10.20 0.31
N PHE A 7 -3.40 -10.18 0.28
CA PHE A 7 -2.60 -9.12 0.87
C PHE A 7 -2.46 -7.99 -0.14
N ILE A 8 -2.56 -6.76 0.36
CA ILE A 8 -2.42 -5.55 -0.45
C ILE A 8 -1.52 -4.56 0.27
N LYS A 9 -0.65 -3.88 -0.49
CA LYS A 9 0.13 -2.76 0.03
C LYS A 9 -0.77 -1.54 0.23
N ILE A 10 -0.61 -0.88 1.38
CA ILE A 10 -1.37 0.33 1.71
C ILE A 10 -0.45 1.44 2.20
N CYS A 11 -0.77 2.68 1.85
CA CYS A 11 -0.06 3.85 2.36
C CYS A 11 -0.33 4.04 3.86
N PRO A 12 0.70 4.01 4.72
CA PRO A 12 0.51 4.16 6.16
C PRO A 12 0.13 5.60 6.54
N LYS A 13 0.41 6.58 5.69
CA LYS A 13 0.13 8.00 5.95
C LYS A 13 -1.30 8.41 5.60
N CYS A 14 -1.88 7.84 4.53
CA CYS A 14 -3.19 8.30 4.02
C CYS A 14 -4.19 7.17 3.74
N GLY A 15 -3.81 5.91 3.96
CA GLY A 15 -4.68 4.74 3.75
C GLY A 15 -5.01 4.47 2.28
N SER A 16 -4.24 5.04 1.35
CA SER A 16 -4.42 4.82 -0.08
C SER A 16 -3.73 3.53 -0.52
N ILE A 17 -4.47 2.72 -1.27
CA ILE A 17 -3.96 1.51 -1.95
C ILE A 17 -3.49 1.82 -3.38
N ASP A 18 -3.63 3.08 -3.79
CA ASP A 18 -3.18 3.57 -5.09
C ASP A 18 -1.67 3.82 -5.03
N LEU A 19 -0.94 2.73 -5.06
CA LEU A 19 0.51 2.71 -5.10
C LEU A 19 0.96 2.56 -6.55
N PRO A 20 2.08 3.19 -6.95
CA PRO A 20 2.62 3.03 -8.29
C PRO A 20 2.95 1.55 -8.49
N ILE A 21 2.16 0.89 -9.32
CA ILE A 21 2.47 -0.45 -9.80
C ILE A 21 3.72 -0.28 -10.65
N ARG A 22 4.84 -0.89 -10.24
CA ARG A 22 6.07 -0.90 -11.04
C ARG A 22 5.80 -1.69 -12.31
N THR A 23 5.42 -0.98 -13.37
CA THR A 23 5.02 -1.57 -14.65
C THR A 23 6.19 -1.84 -15.57
N SER A 24 7.41 -1.39 -15.23
CA SER A 24 8.60 -1.55 -16.06
C SER A 24 9.64 -2.44 -15.41
N LEU A 25 10.21 -3.38 -16.18
CA LEU A 25 11.34 -4.24 -15.80
C LEU A 25 12.52 -3.44 -15.22
N VAL A 26 12.79 -2.26 -15.78
CA VAL A 26 13.83 -1.34 -15.31
C VAL A 26 13.55 -0.86 -13.88
N GLU A 27 12.28 -0.62 -13.55
CA GLU A 27 11.84 -0.17 -12.24
C GLU A 27 11.78 -1.32 -11.21
N MET A 28 11.68 -2.56 -11.68
CA MET A 28 11.91 -3.75 -10.83
C MET A 28 13.39 -3.95 -10.50
N LEU A 29 14.30 -3.63 -11.44
CA LEU A 29 15.75 -3.77 -11.28
C LEU A 29 16.37 -2.64 -10.43
N MET A 30 15.74 -1.47 -10.36
CA MET A 30 16.21 -0.36 -9.54
C MET A 30 15.44 -0.29 -8.21
N PRO A 31 16.11 -0.12 -7.06
CA PRO A 31 15.46 0.13 -5.78
C PRO A 31 14.96 1.58 -5.74
N THR A 32 13.99 1.92 -6.58
CA THR A 32 13.29 3.20 -6.48
C THR A 32 12.39 3.16 -5.25
N PRO A 33 12.41 4.19 -4.39
CA PRO A 33 11.55 4.17 -3.22
C PRO A 33 10.09 4.26 -3.70
N GLU A 34 9.25 3.34 -3.23
CA GLU A 34 7.82 3.39 -3.51
C GLU A 34 7.28 4.73 -3.00
N LYS A 35 6.46 5.41 -3.82
CA LYS A 35 5.92 6.73 -3.48
C LYS A 35 4.42 6.74 -3.66
N CYS A 36 3.68 7.05 -2.59
CA CYS A 36 2.23 7.15 -2.62
C CYS A 36 1.80 8.29 -3.55
N ARG A 37 0.99 8.00 -4.58
CA ARG A 37 0.46 9.01 -5.50
C ARG A 37 -0.44 10.04 -4.83
N LYS A 38 -1.14 9.64 -3.75
CA LYS A 38 -2.13 10.48 -3.07
C LYS A 38 -1.52 11.51 -2.11
N CYS A 39 -0.50 11.13 -1.33
CA CYS A 39 0.07 12.00 -0.29
C CYS A 39 1.57 12.24 -0.43
N ASN A 40 2.18 11.77 -1.53
CA ASN A 40 3.61 11.84 -1.79
C ASN A 40 4.51 11.19 -0.72
N TYR A 41 3.95 10.40 0.20
CA TYR A 41 4.71 9.63 1.18
C TYR A 41 5.64 8.66 0.46
N THR A 42 6.91 8.68 0.84
CA THR A 42 7.97 7.85 0.27
C THR A 42 8.56 7.04 1.41
N GLY A 43 8.55 5.72 1.30
CA GLY A 43 8.97 4.85 2.40
C GLY A 43 8.46 3.43 2.27
N LEU A 44 8.39 2.72 3.40
CA LEU A 44 7.85 1.37 3.46
C LEU A 44 6.32 1.40 3.49
N PHE A 45 5.71 0.58 2.63
CA PHE A 45 4.26 0.37 2.56
C PHE A 45 3.95 -0.98 3.19
N PRO A 46 3.23 -1.02 4.33
CA PRO A 46 2.82 -2.27 4.92
C PRO A 46 1.87 -3.03 3.98
N GLU A 47 2.00 -4.35 3.97
CA GLU A 47 1.06 -5.28 3.35
C GLU A 47 0.06 -5.74 4.41
N ILE A 48 -1.22 -5.50 4.16
CA ILE A 48 -2.31 -5.89 5.06
C ILE A 48 -3.31 -6.78 4.34
N GLU A 49 -4.09 -7.56 5.07
CA GLU A 49 -5.18 -8.32 4.47
C GLU A 49 -6.24 -7.35 3.92
N ILE A 50 -6.79 -7.67 2.75
CA ILE A 50 -7.85 -6.86 2.13
C ILE A 50 -9.09 -6.73 3.04
N ASN A 51 -9.32 -7.70 3.93
CA ASN A 51 -10.42 -7.66 4.90
C ASN A 51 -10.17 -6.64 6.01
N GLU A 52 -8.91 -6.36 6.34
CA GLU A 52 -8.51 -5.46 7.42
C GLU A 52 -8.34 -4.00 6.95
N ILE A 53 -8.44 -3.75 5.64
CA ILE A 53 -8.28 -2.39 5.08
C ILE A 53 -9.23 -1.36 5.69
N GLY A 54 -10.45 -1.80 6.04
CA GLY A 54 -11.45 -0.94 6.65
C GLY A 54 -11.02 -0.47 8.04
N GLU A 55 -10.41 -1.36 8.83
CA GLU A 55 -9.92 -1.07 10.18
C GLU A 55 -8.69 -0.19 10.12
N PHE A 56 -7.73 -0.53 9.26
CA PHE A 56 -6.52 0.27 9.05
C PHE A 56 -6.83 1.73 8.67
N ARG A 57 -7.79 1.94 7.77
CA ARG A 57 -8.22 3.30 7.39
C ARG A 57 -8.87 4.08 8.54
N LYS A 58 -9.52 3.40 9.48
CA LYS A 58 -10.10 4.04 10.68
C LYS A 58 -8.99 4.43 11.66
N GLU A 59 -7.96 3.61 11.80
CA GLU A 59 -6.82 3.92 12.67
C GLU A 59 -6.03 5.14 12.17
N ILE A 60 -5.71 5.21 10.88
CA ILE A 60 -4.95 6.36 10.33
C ILE A 60 -5.70 7.69 10.49
N LYS A 61 -7.03 7.69 10.33
CA LYS A 61 -7.84 8.91 10.47
C LYS A 61 -7.96 9.43 11.91
N LYS A 62 -7.61 8.62 12.90
CA LYS A 62 -7.62 9.03 14.32
C LYS A 62 -6.38 9.82 14.73
N VAL A 63 -5.36 9.90 13.86
CA VAL A 63 -4.11 10.63 14.08
C VAL A 63 -4.16 12.01 13.46
#